data_AF-W4K3T7-F1
#
_entry.id   AF-W4K3T7-F1
#
_cell.length_a   1.000
_cell.length_b   1.000
_cell.length_c   1.000
_cell.angle_alpha   90.00
_cell.angle_beta   90.00
_cell.angle_gamma   90.00
#
_symmetry.space_group_name_H-M   'P 1'
#
loop_
_entity.id
_entity.type
_entity.pdbx_description
1 polymer ?
#
loop_
_entity_poly.entity_id
_entity_poly.type
_entity_poly.pdbx_seq_one_letter_code
_entity_poly.pdbx_strand_id
1 'polypeptide(L)'
;MSSSHIDVPSESTVLSSSRLVPSVDSFRTYSEVSASVNGHEDSEEIMLTSDLQRASRTLSLLQAYFEMLKRSFMLPRSVDIGCASWTLQHDAARVTSASVISALRVLEEKRIPEHERGKLSFTPLNEPVHRYIEDLDRLVVHLDAVQCENDAAVKGVRKQVVVMVMSEIAAVERWINLMCITATARDCLGDFF
;
A
#
# COMPACT_ATOMS: atom_id res chain seq x y z
N MET A 1 -36.04 46.95 -21.51
CA MET A 1 -37.03 45.87 -21.28
C MET A 1 -36.69 44.75 -22.24
N SER A 2 -36.24 43.61 -21.70
CA SER A 2 -36.31 42.26 -22.28
C SER A 2 -35.47 41.36 -21.37
N SER A 3 -36.13 40.84 -20.33
CA SER A 3 -35.61 39.77 -19.46
C SER A 3 -35.74 38.44 -20.19
N SER A 4 -34.64 37.72 -20.33
CA SER A 4 -34.65 36.30 -20.68
C SER A 4 -34.26 35.51 -19.44
N HIS A 5 -35.29 34.99 -18.79
CA HIS A 5 -35.31 34.02 -17.70
C HIS A 5 -34.82 32.67 -18.27
N ILE A 6 -33.81 32.08 -17.66
CA ILE A 6 -33.40 30.69 -17.95
C ILE A 6 -33.57 29.89 -16.65
N ASP A 7 -34.40 28.86 -16.75
CA ASP A 7 -34.77 27.93 -15.70
C ASP A 7 -33.61 27.03 -15.28
N VAL A 8 -33.53 26.82 -13.97
CA VAL A 8 -32.68 25.84 -13.30
C VAL A 8 -33.50 24.55 -13.15
N PRO A 9 -32.97 23.38 -13.54
CA PRO A 9 -33.47 22.11 -13.02
C PRO A 9 -32.68 21.68 -11.78
N SER A 10 -33.43 21.51 -10.70
CA SER A 10 -33.03 20.88 -9.45
C SER A 10 -33.12 19.35 -9.53
N GLU A 11 -32.47 18.73 -8.55
CA GLU A 11 -32.76 17.41 -7.96
C GLU A 11 -32.03 16.15 -8.47
N SER A 12 -31.11 15.73 -7.58
CA SER A 12 -31.08 14.40 -6.95
C SER A 12 -30.64 13.20 -7.81
N THR A 13 -29.59 12.52 -7.36
CA THR A 13 -29.72 11.16 -6.81
C THR A 13 -28.39 10.80 -6.13
N VAL A 14 -28.47 10.61 -4.82
CA VAL A 14 -27.42 10.10 -3.97
C VAL A 14 -27.42 8.57 -4.13
N LEU A 15 -26.39 8.00 -4.76
CA LEU A 15 -26.14 6.56 -4.71
C LEU A 15 -25.03 6.31 -3.68
N SER A 16 -25.44 6.19 -2.42
CA SER A 16 -24.63 5.62 -1.35
C SER A 16 -24.36 4.15 -1.66
N SER A 17 -23.23 3.88 -2.31
CA SER A 17 -22.73 2.52 -2.50
C SER A 17 -22.09 2.04 -1.20
N SER A 18 -22.91 1.43 -0.34
CA SER A 18 -22.46 0.75 0.86
C SER A 18 -21.69 -0.50 0.47
N ARG A 19 -20.35 -0.41 0.45
CA ARG A 19 -19.49 -1.59 0.37
C ARG A 19 -19.50 -2.28 1.73
N LEU A 20 -20.20 -3.41 1.78
CA LEU A 20 -20.11 -4.39 2.86
C LEU A 20 -18.67 -4.92 2.90
N VAL A 21 -17.92 -4.50 3.91
CA VAL A 21 -16.65 -5.11 4.29
C VAL A 21 -17.00 -6.34 5.15
N PRO A 22 -16.52 -7.55 4.82
CA PRO A 22 -16.67 -8.68 5.74
C PRO A 22 -15.84 -8.41 6.99
N SER A 23 -16.53 -8.23 8.11
CA SER A 23 -15.98 -8.16 9.46
C SER A 23 -15.35 -9.52 9.81
N VAL A 24 -14.02 -9.57 9.88
CA VAL A 24 -13.29 -10.75 10.37
C VAL A 24 -13.12 -10.63 11.88
N ASP A 25 -14.24 -10.74 12.59
CA ASP A 25 -14.26 -10.79 14.06
C ASP A 25 -15.24 -11.88 14.48
N SER A 26 -14.78 -13.14 14.41
CA SER A 26 -15.37 -14.23 15.19
C SER A 26 -14.46 -15.47 15.14
N PHE A 27 -13.46 -15.50 16.02
CA PHE A 27 -12.88 -16.76 16.47
C PHE A 27 -12.99 -16.82 17.99
N ARG A 28 -14.21 -17.07 18.45
CA ARG A 28 -14.52 -17.35 19.86
C ARG A 28 -14.79 -18.85 20.02
N THR A 29 -13.81 -19.49 20.66
CA THR A 29 -13.92 -20.50 21.73
C THR A 29 -14.72 -21.78 21.46
N TYR A 30 -13.99 -22.90 21.41
CA TYR A 30 -14.45 -24.20 21.92
C TYR A 30 -13.36 -24.82 22.82
N SER A 31 -13.53 -24.66 24.13
CA SER A 31 -13.28 -25.71 25.14
C SER A 31 -14.36 -26.79 24.91
N GLU A 32 -14.24 -28.08 25.20
CA GLU A 32 -13.43 -28.85 26.12
C GLU A 32 -13.71 -30.32 25.75
N VAL A 33 -12.68 -31.19 25.63
CA VAL A 33 -12.88 -32.63 25.82
C VAL A 33 -11.68 -33.17 26.57
N SER A 34 -11.96 -33.62 27.80
CA SER A 34 -11.01 -34.23 28.72
C SER A 34 -10.74 -35.68 28.30
N ALA A 35 -9.47 -36.05 28.14
CA ALA A 35 -9.03 -37.44 28.25
C ALA A 35 -7.64 -37.48 28.88
N SER A 36 -7.63 -37.81 30.17
CA SER A 36 -6.46 -38.24 30.92
C SER A 36 -5.95 -39.57 30.37
N VAL A 37 -4.66 -39.71 30.04
CA VAL A 37 -3.86 -40.95 30.11
C VAL A 37 -2.37 -40.60 29.91
N ASN A 38 -1.53 -41.26 30.72
CA ASN A 38 -0.09 -41.12 30.90
C ASN A 38 0.76 -41.08 29.61
N GLY A 39 1.70 -40.11 29.53
CA GLY A 39 2.78 -40.05 28.54
C GLY A 39 3.52 -38.71 28.58
N HIS A 40 4.50 -38.56 29.47
CA HIS A 40 5.09 -37.26 29.81
C HIS A 40 6.22 -36.78 28.88
N GLU A 41 6.51 -37.50 27.78
CA GLU A 41 7.57 -37.10 26.83
C GLU A 41 7.09 -36.99 25.36
N ASP A 42 5.95 -37.60 24.99
CA ASP A 42 5.42 -37.54 23.62
C ASP A 42 4.53 -36.30 23.34
N SER A 43 4.16 -35.55 24.38
CA SER A 43 3.23 -34.42 24.27
C SER A 43 3.89 -33.14 23.71
N GLU A 44 5.19 -32.93 23.95
CA GLU A 44 5.91 -31.77 23.40
C GLU A 44 6.19 -31.93 21.91
N GLU A 45 6.55 -33.13 21.46
CA GLU A 45 6.86 -33.40 20.05
C GLU A 45 5.63 -33.22 19.14
N ILE A 46 4.45 -33.65 19.59
CA ILE A 46 3.20 -33.49 18.85
C ILE A 46 2.78 -32.01 18.79
N MET A 47 3.00 -31.23 19.85
CA MET A 47 2.62 -29.80 19.88
C MET A 47 3.47 -28.95 18.92
N LEU A 48 4.79 -29.16 18.89
CA LEU A 48 5.73 -28.44 18.00
C LEU A 48 5.40 -28.63 16.52
N THR A 49 4.98 -29.84 16.12
CA THR A 49 4.58 -30.09 14.72
C THR A 49 3.31 -29.34 14.33
N SER A 50 2.39 -29.11 15.28
CA SER A 50 1.13 -28.40 15.03
C SER A 50 1.34 -26.89 14.85
N ASP A 51 2.24 -26.29 15.63
CA ASP A 51 2.59 -24.87 15.54
C ASP A 51 3.41 -24.56 14.29
N LEU A 52 4.33 -25.46 13.91
CA LEU A 52 5.06 -25.35 12.65
C LEU A 52 4.11 -25.40 11.43
N GLN A 53 3.16 -26.33 11.44
CA GLN A 53 2.13 -26.42 10.40
C GLN A 53 1.26 -25.16 10.36
N ARG A 54 0.90 -24.61 11.52
CA ARG A 54 0.13 -23.36 11.62
C ARG A 54 0.90 -22.18 11.05
N ALA A 55 2.18 -22.04 11.39
CA ALA A 55 3.05 -20.99 10.86
C ALA A 55 3.17 -21.09 9.34
N SER A 56 3.44 -22.29 8.81
CA SER A 56 3.54 -22.54 7.37
C SER A 56 2.24 -22.19 6.61
N ARG A 57 1.09 -22.59 7.14
CA ARG A 57 -0.23 -22.22 6.57
C ARG A 57 -0.46 -20.72 6.60
N THR A 58 -0.10 -20.06 7.70
CA THR A 58 -0.25 -18.60 7.87
C THR A 58 0.62 -17.86 6.87
N LEU A 59 1.89 -18.23 6.72
CA LEU A 59 2.78 -17.64 5.70
C LEU A 59 2.25 -17.83 4.28
N SER A 60 1.74 -19.03 3.98
CA SER A 60 1.12 -19.31 2.67
C SER A 60 -0.09 -18.41 2.41
N LEU A 61 -0.92 -18.17 3.43
CA LEU A 61 -2.07 -17.27 3.34
C LEU A 61 -1.62 -15.80 3.13
N LEU A 62 -0.64 -15.34 3.91
CA LEU A 62 -0.11 -13.97 3.81
C LEU A 62 0.55 -13.72 2.44
N GLN A 63 1.25 -14.71 1.89
CA GLN A 63 1.81 -14.65 0.54
C GLN A 63 0.70 -14.59 -0.53
N ALA A 64 -0.36 -15.40 -0.40
CA ALA A 64 -1.50 -15.33 -1.32
C ALA A 64 -2.21 -13.97 -1.24
N TYR A 65 -2.32 -13.40 -0.04
CA TYR A 65 -2.87 -12.07 0.18
C TYR A 65 -2.02 -10.97 -0.48
N PHE A 66 -0.69 -11.04 -0.35
CA PHE A 66 0.24 -10.16 -1.08
C PHE A 66 0.01 -10.20 -2.59
N GLU A 67 -0.03 -11.39 -3.18
CA GLU A 67 -0.24 -11.56 -4.61
C GLU A 67 -1.60 -11.01 -5.07
N MET A 68 -2.64 -11.17 -4.24
CA MET A 68 -3.94 -10.58 -4.50
C MET A 68 -3.90 -9.05 -4.47
N LEU A 69 -3.31 -8.45 -3.41
CA LEU A 69 -3.15 -7.00 -3.30
C LEU A 69 -2.43 -6.46 -4.53
N LYS A 70 -1.28 -7.05 -4.87
CA LYS A 70 -0.45 -6.66 -6.01
C LYS A 70 -1.18 -6.74 -7.34
N ARG A 71 -1.95 -7.80 -7.59
CA ARG A 71 -2.74 -7.94 -8.82
C ARG A 71 -3.91 -6.97 -8.91
N SER A 72 -4.48 -6.59 -7.77
CA SER A 72 -5.61 -5.67 -7.70
C SER A 72 -5.20 -4.20 -7.79
N PHE A 73 -3.96 -3.90 -7.41
CA PHE A 73 -3.44 -2.54 -7.44
C PHE A 73 -3.08 -2.12 -8.86
N MET A 74 -3.48 -0.91 -9.22
CA MET A 74 -3.02 -0.24 -10.43
C MET A 74 -2.54 1.16 -10.08
N LEU A 75 -1.38 1.53 -10.62
CA LEU A 75 -0.87 2.89 -10.47
C LEU A 75 -1.85 3.89 -11.14
N PRO A 76 -2.25 4.96 -10.43
CA PRO A 76 -3.08 6.00 -11.03
C PRO A 76 -2.37 6.67 -12.21
N ARG A 77 -3.14 7.01 -13.24
CA ARG A 77 -2.63 7.78 -14.38
C ARG A 77 -2.30 9.22 -13.99
N SER A 78 -2.98 9.78 -13.00
CA SER A 78 -2.71 11.12 -12.48
C SER A 78 -2.72 11.10 -10.97
N VAL A 79 -1.87 11.92 -10.36
CA VAL A 79 -1.75 12.07 -8.91
C VAL A 79 -1.70 13.52 -8.50
N ASP A 80 -2.15 13.81 -7.29
CA ASP A 80 -2.08 15.13 -6.69
C ASP A 80 -0.77 15.28 -5.91
N ILE A 81 0.11 16.18 -6.35
CA ILE A 81 1.38 16.48 -5.67
C ILE A 81 1.24 17.79 -4.91
N GLY A 82 1.49 17.76 -3.60
CA GLY A 82 1.51 18.94 -2.76
C GLY A 82 2.86 19.65 -2.88
N CYS A 83 2.84 20.90 -3.33
CA CYS A 83 4.00 21.76 -3.49
C CYS A 83 3.80 23.00 -2.62
N ALA A 84 4.62 23.20 -1.59
CA ALA A 84 4.63 24.34 -0.65
C ALA A 84 3.24 24.77 -0.10
N SER A 85 2.42 25.45 -0.92
CA SER A 85 1.13 26.02 -0.55
C SER A 85 -0.05 25.57 -1.43
N TRP A 86 0.16 24.77 -2.47
CA TRP A 86 -0.90 24.27 -3.35
C TRP A 86 -0.71 22.80 -3.71
N THR A 87 -1.77 22.23 -4.29
CA THR A 87 -1.76 20.87 -4.83
C THR A 87 -1.85 20.95 -6.35
N LEU A 88 -0.88 20.33 -7.04
CA LEU A 88 -0.81 20.24 -8.48
C LEU A 88 -1.15 18.83 -8.93
N GLN A 89 -2.13 18.68 -9.81
CA GLN A 89 -2.38 17.41 -10.48
C GLN A 89 -1.28 17.14 -11.51
N HIS A 90 -0.61 16.00 -11.39
CA HIS A 90 0.49 15.57 -12.24
C HIS A 90 0.12 14.28 -12.98
N ASP A 91 0.32 14.26 -14.31
CA ASP A 91 0.04 13.10 -15.16
C ASP A 91 1.27 12.19 -15.24
N ALA A 92 1.12 10.95 -14.77
CA ALA A 92 2.16 9.93 -14.77
C ALA A 92 2.63 9.58 -16.19
N ALA A 93 1.79 9.74 -17.22
CA ALA A 93 2.18 9.50 -18.61
C ALA A 93 3.25 10.50 -19.11
N ARG A 94 3.39 11.66 -18.45
CA ARG A 94 4.43 12.65 -18.76
C ARG A 94 5.78 12.30 -18.13
N VAL A 95 5.81 11.36 -17.17
CA VAL A 95 7.03 10.96 -16.48
C VAL A 95 7.76 9.90 -17.28
N THR A 96 8.65 10.37 -18.14
CA THR A 96 9.59 9.56 -18.90
C THR A 96 11.00 9.66 -18.31
N SER A 97 11.89 8.71 -18.62
CA SER A 97 13.30 8.77 -18.21
C SER A 97 13.97 10.09 -18.61
N ALA A 98 13.66 10.61 -19.80
CA ALA A 98 14.16 11.90 -20.26
C ALA A 98 13.64 13.06 -19.40
N SER A 99 12.35 13.07 -19.08
CA SER A 99 11.76 14.11 -18.20
C SER A 99 12.34 14.08 -16.79
N VAL A 100 12.62 12.88 -16.25
CA VAL A 100 13.24 12.71 -14.92
C VAL A 100 14.66 13.25 -14.92
N ILE A 101 15.46 12.92 -15.94
CA ILE A 101 16.84 13.43 -16.07
C ILE A 101 16.83 14.95 -16.16
N SER A 102 15.94 15.53 -16.98
CA SER A 102 15.79 16.98 -17.09
C SER A 102 15.34 17.61 -15.76
N ALA A 103 14.38 17.00 -15.08
CA ALA A 103 13.90 17.46 -13.79
C ALA A 103 15.00 17.45 -12.73
N LEU A 104 15.79 16.37 -12.64
CA LEU A 104 16.93 16.27 -11.71
C LEU A 104 17.94 17.40 -11.94
N ARG A 105 18.28 17.72 -13.20
CA ARG A 105 19.17 18.84 -13.54
C ARG A 105 18.62 20.17 -13.06
N VAL A 106 17.33 20.42 -13.26
CA VAL A 106 16.67 21.65 -12.79
C VAL A 106 16.71 21.76 -11.27
N LEU A 107 16.42 20.67 -10.56
CA LEU A 107 16.46 20.65 -9.09
C LEU A 107 17.88 20.86 -8.56
N GLU A 108 18.89 20.30 -9.22
CA GLU A 108 20.30 20.50 -8.88
C GLU A 108 20.74 21.95 -9.13
N GLU A 109 20.42 22.52 -10.29
CA GLU A 109 20.73 23.91 -10.65
C GLU A 109 20.10 24.91 -9.67
N LYS A 110 18.84 24.68 -9.31
CA LYS A 110 18.11 25.49 -8.34
C LYS A 110 18.44 25.15 -6.88
N ARG A 111 19.26 24.14 -6.64
CA ARG A 111 19.65 23.64 -5.30
C ARG A 111 18.43 23.33 -4.41
N ILE A 112 17.37 22.79 -4.99
CA ILE A 112 16.14 22.43 -4.25
C ILE A 112 16.43 21.16 -3.43
N PRO A 113 16.42 21.23 -2.09
CA PRO A 113 16.68 20.09 -1.24
C PRO A 113 15.52 19.09 -1.27
N GLU A 114 15.77 17.84 -0.90
CA GLU A 114 14.77 16.77 -1.03
C GLU A 114 13.51 17.00 -0.20
N HIS A 115 13.64 17.66 0.95
CA HIS A 115 12.51 17.95 1.84
C HIS A 115 11.58 19.06 1.32
N GLU A 116 12.05 19.88 0.36
CA GLU A 116 11.28 20.90 -0.34
C GLU A 116 10.64 20.37 -1.64
N ARG A 117 11.02 19.17 -2.07
CA ARG A 117 10.34 18.52 -3.20
C ARG A 117 8.90 18.23 -2.82
N GLY A 118 8.03 18.25 -3.83
CA GLY A 118 6.63 17.92 -3.67
C GLY A 118 6.43 16.56 -3.01
N LYS A 119 5.28 16.38 -2.37
CA LYS A 119 4.89 15.12 -1.72
C LYS A 119 3.55 14.66 -2.25
N LEU A 120 3.32 13.35 -2.28
CA LEU A 120 2.01 12.82 -2.63
C LEU A 120 0.98 13.32 -1.61
N SER A 121 0.00 14.11 -2.08
CA SER A 121 -1.02 14.68 -1.18
C SER A 121 -1.99 13.63 -0.68
N PHE A 122 -2.59 13.84 0.48
CA PHE A 122 -3.70 13.02 0.97
C PHE A 122 -5.01 13.53 0.37
N THR A 123 -5.30 13.12 -0.86
CA THR A 123 -6.54 13.45 -1.58
C THR A 123 -7.28 12.18 -2.00
N PRO A 124 -8.59 12.24 -2.29
CA PRO A 124 -9.33 11.08 -2.79
C PRO A 124 -8.75 10.47 -4.07
N LEU A 125 -8.04 11.25 -4.90
CA LEU A 125 -7.37 10.75 -6.11
C LEU A 125 -6.17 9.85 -5.76
N ASN A 126 -5.43 10.20 -4.71
CA ASN A 126 -4.23 9.47 -4.27
C ASN A 126 -4.54 8.37 -3.25
N GLU A 127 -5.76 8.33 -2.70
CA GLU A 127 -6.21 7.35 -1.72
C GLU A 127 -5.86 5.90 -2.10
N PRO A 128 -6.02 5.42 -3.36
CA PRO A 128 -5.64 4.06 -3.71
C PRO A 128 -4.15 3.75 -3.50
N VAL A 129 -3.27 4.75 -3.68
CA VAL A 129 -1.82 4.58 -3.49
C VAL A 129 -1.47 4.53 -2.01
N HIS A 130 -2.00 5.46 -1.22
CA HIS A 130 -1.80 5.48 0.23
C HIS A 130 -2.30 4.20 0.89
N ARG A 131 -3.51 3.76 0.50
CA ARG A 131 -4.09 2.51 1.00
C ARG A 131 -3.25 1.29 0.62
N TYR A 132 -2.75 1.22 -0.60
CA TYR A 132 -1.92 0.10 -1.01
C TYR A 132 -0.62 0.03 -0.20
N ILE A 133 0.04 1.17 0.04
CA ILE A 133 1.23 1.22 0.90
C ILE A 133 0.89 0.77 2.33
N GLU A 134 -0.20 1.31 2.90
CA GLU A 134 -0.65 0.94 4.24
C GLU A 134 -0.96 -0.56 4.36
N ASP A 135 -1.62 -1.14 3.35
CA ASP A 135 -1.92 -2.57 3.31
C ASP A 135 -0.65 -3.43 3.23
N LEU A 136 0.37 -2.97 2.49
CA LEU A 136 1.68 -3.64 2.42
C LEU A 136 2.46 -3.52 3.75
N ASP A 137 2.44 -2.36 4.41
CA ASP A 137 3.07 -2.15 5.72
C ASP A 137 2.41 -3.03 6.80
N ARG A 138 1.07 -3.08 6.82
CA ARG A 138 0.34 -3.99 7.71
C ARG A 138 0.70 -5.45 7.45
N LEU A 139 0.86 -5.83 6.19
CA LEU A 139 1.27 -7.19 5.83
C LEU A 139 2.68 -7.52 6.38
N VAL A 140 3.62 -6.58 6.36
CA VAL A 140 4.95 -6.77 6.94
C VAL A 140 4.85 -7.00 8.45
N VAL A 141 4.06 -6.19 9.15
CA VAL A 141 3.79 -6.37 10.59
C VAL A 141 3.19 -7.76 10.87
N HIS A 142 2.25 -8.22 10.04
CA HIS A 142 1.67 -9.55 10.19
C HIS A 142 2.67 -10.67 9.92
N LEU A 143 3.58 -10.51 8.95
CA LEU A 143 4.65 -11.47 8.67
C LEU A 143 5.62 -11.56 9.85
N ASP A 144 6.02 -10.44 10.44
CA ASP A 144 6.92 -10.39 11.60
C ASP A 144 6.30 -11.00 12.85
N ALA A 145 4.97 -10.89 13.00
CA ALA A 145 4.22 -11.51 14.09
C ALA A 145 4.11 -13.05 13.97
N VAL A 146 4.38 -13.65 12.80
CA VAL A 146 4.37 -15.10 12.66
C VAL A 146 5.54 -15.69 13.44
N GLN A 147 5.20 -16.40 14.52
CA GLN A 147 6.15 -17.16 15.30
C GLN A 147 6.63 -18.36 14.48
N CYS A 148 7.84 -18.24 13.96
CA CYS A 148 8.59 -19.36 13.43
C CYS A 148 9.50 -19.81 14.57
N GLU A 149 9.14 -20.88 15.26
CA GLU A 149 10.03 -21.56 16.21
C GLU A 149 11.35 -21.95 15.51
N ASN A 150 12.31 -22.59 16.17
CA ASN A 150 13.69 -22.77 15.64
C ASN A 150 13.86 -23.53 14.31
N ASP A 151 12.78 -23.76 13.56
CA ASP A 151 12.76 -24.23 12.19
C ASP A 151 13.33 -23.18 11.20
N ALA A 152 14.44 -23.55 10.57
CA ALA A 152 15.12 -22.71 9.58
C ALA A 152 14.35 -22.59 8.25
N ALA A 153 13.56 -23.60 7.87
CA ALA A 153 12.82 -23.59 6.61
C ALA A 153 11.67 -22.58 6.66
N VAL A 154 10.87 -22.58 7.74
CA VAL A 154 9.77 -21.63 7.94
C VAL A 154 10.29 -20.21 8.13
N LYS A 155 11.41 -20.02 8.85
CA LYS A 155 12.10 -18.72 8.91
C LYS A 155 12.58 -18.25 7.54
N GLY A 156 13.09 -19.17 6.71
CA GLY A 156 13.50 -18.89 5.34
C GLY A 156 12.34 -18.42 4.47
N VAL A 157 11.19 -19.11 4.53
CA VAL A 157 9.98 -18.72 3.82
C VAL A 157 9.49 -17.36 4.29
N ARG A 158 9.38 -17.11 5.59
CA ARG A 158 8.96 -15.81 6.14
C ARG A 158 9.85 -14.69 5.61
N LYS A 159 11.17 -14.86 5.70
CA LYS A 159 12.15 -13.88 5.19
C LYS A 159 11.95 -13.61 3.69
N GLN A 160 11.75 -14.67 2.90
CA GLN A 160 11.51 -14.52 1.46
C GLN A 160 10.25 -13.69 1.19
N VAL A 161 9.15 -13.95 1.90
CA VAL A 161 7.90 -13.19 1.74
C VAL A 161 8.08 -11.73 2.17
N VAL A 162 8.73 -11.47 3.31
CA VAL A 162 9.04 -10.10 3.76
C VAL A 162 9.85 -9.34 2.70
N VAL A 163 10.88 -9.97 2.12
CA VAL A 163 11.69 -9.35 1.05
C VAL A 163 10.85 -9.02 -0.18
N MET A 164 9.91 -9.90 -0.58
CA MET A 164 9.01 -9.61 -1.70
C MET A 164 8.11 -8.41 -1.43
N VAL A 165 7.52 -8.33 -0.23
CA VAL A 165 6.63 -7.23 0.16
C VAL A 165 7.41 -5.91 0.25
N MET A 166 8.57 -5.91 0.90
CA MET A 166 9.45 -4.74 1.01
C MET A 166 9.93 -4.24 -0.36
N SER A 167 10.24 -5.17 -1.27
CA SER A 167 10.63 -4.83 -2.66
C SER A 167 9.49 -4.13 -3.41
N GLU A 168 8.25 -4.52 -3.16
CA GLU A 168 7.07 -3.89 -3.75
C GLU A 168 6.84 -2.48 -3.19
N ILE A 169 6.94 -2.31 -1.86
CA ILE A 169 6.85 -0.98 -1.22
C ILE A 169 7.89 -0.05 -1.82
N ALA A 170 9.15 -0.49 -1.89
CA ALA A 170 10.23 0.29 -2.48
C ALA A 170 9.99 0.64 -3.97
N ALA A 171 9.28 -0.21 -4.72
CA ALA A 171 8.91 0.08 -6.10
C ALA A 171 7.85 1.19 -6.18
N VAL A 172 6.83 1.15 -5.33
CA VAL A 172 5.78 2.19 -5.25
C VAL A 172 6.37 3.51 -4.77
N GLU A 173 7.19 3.50 -3.71
CA GLU A 173 7.87 4.70 -3.20
C GLU A 173 8.78 5.33 -4.25
N ARG A 174 9.53 4.51 -5.00
CA ARG A 174 10.35 5.00 -6.12
C ARG A 174 9.48 5.68 -7.17
N TRP A 175 8.34 5.10 -7.53
CA TRP A 175 7.42 5.72 -8.47
C TRP A 175 6.89 7.06 -7.95
N ILE A 176 6.48 7.13 -6.67
CA ILE A 176 6.04 8.39 -6.03
C ILE A 176 7.15 9.43 -6.09
N ASN A 177 8.39 9.04 -5.76
CA ASN A 177 9.54 9.92 -5.78
C ASN A 177 9.78 10.52 -7.18
N LEU A 178 9.65 9.70 -8.24
CA LEU A 178 9.73 10.17 -9.62
C LEU A 178 8.63 11.18 -9.96
N MET A 179 7.37 10.91 -9.56
CA MET A 179 6.27 11.87 -9.75
C MET A 179 6.56 13.20 -9.06
N CYS A 180 7.08 13.15 -7.83
CA CYS A 180 7.40 14.33 -7.04
C CYS A 180 8.54 15.15 -7.66
N ILE A 181 9.61 14.48 -8.13
CA ILE A 181 10.73 15.14 -8.81
C ILE A 181 10.26 15.89 -10.06
N THR A 182 9.50 15.22 -10.93
CA THR A 182 9.04 15.84 -12.19
C THR A 182 8.02 16.94 -11.96
N ALA A 183 7.11 16.78 -10.99
CA ALA A 183 6.16 17.82 -10.61
C ALA A 183 6.86 19.06 -10.04
N THR A 184 7.83 18.87 -9.14
CA THR A 184 8.58 19.98 -8.52
C THR A 184 9.39 20.77 -9.55
N ALA A 185 10.06 20.06 -10.46
CA ALA A 185 10.82 20.72 -11.53
C ALA A 185 9.92 21.52 -12.47
N ARG A 186 8.71 21.01 -12.78
CA ARG A 186 7.72 21.73 -13.59
C ARG A 186 7.26 23.01 -12.89
N ASP A 187 6.92 22.92 -11.61
CA ASP A 187 6.51 24.05 -10.78
C ASP A 187 7.59 25.13 -10.75
N CYS A 188 8.85 24.71 -10.59
CA CYS A 188 10.01 25.60 -10.65
C CYS A 188 10.17 26.32 -12.00
N LEU A 189 9.79 25.71 -13.12
CA LEU A 189 10.02 26.26 -14.46
C LEU A 189 8.89 27.15 -14.97
N GLY A 190 7.72 27.15 -14.33
CA GLY A 190 6.56 27.88 -14.82
C GLY A 190 6.12 27.41 -16.21
N ASP A 191 5.56 26.20 -16.28
CA ASP A 191 4.83 25.66 -17.45
C ASP A 191 5.53 25.65 -18.83
N PHE A 192 6.86 25.53 -18.89
CA PHE A 192 7.58 25.33 -20.16
C PHE A 192 7.67 23.85 -20.64
N PHE A 193 6.72 22.99 -20.26
CA PHE A 193 6.63 21.57 -20.68
C PHE A 193 5.22 21.08 -21.00
#